data_AF-A0A359LH02-F1
#
_entry.id   AF-A0A359LH02-F1
#
_cell.length_a   1.000
_cell.length_b   1.000
_cell.length_c   1.000
_cell.angle_alpha   90.00
_cell.angle_beta   90.00
_cell.angle_gamma   90.00
#
_symmetry.space_group_name_H-M   'P 1'
#
loop_
_entity.id
_entity.type
_entity.pdbx_description
1 polymer ?
#
loop_
_entity_poly.entity_id
_entity_poly.type
_entity_poly.pdbx_seq_one_letter_code
_entity_poly.pdbx_strand_id
1 'polypeptide(L)'
;MYFKLNRMSVLLLIALFSLFISNTSFADSNQDLLVAIGENNIDRAREILQYGEVNFQKMDWLRSDKLPSREMSELLLENQYNKLGLERFLGLIVGYNYLEYRKEEDAQKELVILALQKGVNPNILLDIAIERGWKSTPQTRVGCHLSDSLAEYYMLLALSEGAKFSNIEIGPNAYPCATLKLIGIMLDNHFDPNKMIEMALAEPFSTYASGLESRLSKRKAVINLALDMKADPNVLLEMAVNKCHFTERVTHILCIDKKEQDELIKMALARGAKFSAIRIVVYNGSISNPYEGREEVVKYAISEGAIYFDPGEEERKKWEEQWRKLEQDQCCSTCVIL
;
A
#
# COMPACT_ATOMS: atom_id res chain seq x y z
N MET A 1 4.55 -49.67 -54.12
CA MET A 1 5.48 -48.61 -53.64
C MET A 1 4.76 -47.46 -52.90
N TYR A 2 3.52 -47.10 -53.28
CA TYR A 2 2.75 -46.02 -52.63
C TYR A 2 2.34 -46.25 -51.15
N PHE A 3 2.18 -47.50 -50.71
CA PHE A 3 1.77 -47.79 -49.31
C PHE A 3 2.88 -47.63 -48.26
N LYS A 4 4.17 -47.64 -48.65
CA LYS A 4 5.29 -47.47 -47.70
C LYS A 4 5.59 -45.99 -47.42
N LEU A 5 5.41 -45.11 -48.41
CA LEU A 5 5.64 -43.67 -48.24
C LEU A 5 4.65 -43.07 -47.22
N ASN A 6 3.38 -43.48 -47.28
CA ASN A 6 2.35 -43.01 -46.34
C ASN A 6 2.60 -43.45 -44.89
N ARG A 7 3.20 -44.63 -44.65
CA ARG A 7 3.50 -45.06 -43.28
C ARG A 7 4.60 -44.25 -42.64
N MET A 8 5.66 -43.90 -43.39
CA MET A 8 6.72 -43.04 -42.87
C MET A 8 6.23 -41.62 -42.63
N SER A 9 5.43 -41.06 -43.54
CA SER A 9 4.84 -39.73 -43.34
C SER A 9 3.86 -39.70 -42.17
N VAL A 10 3.02 -40.73 -41.99
CA VAL A 10 2.10 -40.84 -40.85
C VAL A 10 2.85 -41.07 -39.55
N LEU A 11 3.92 -41.87 -39.53
CA LEU A 11 4.76 -42.06 -38.34
C LEU A 11 5.53 -40.78 -37.99
N LEU A 12 5.99 -40.01 -38.98
CA LEU A 12 6.63 -38.71 -38.76
C LEU A 12 5.61 -37.69 -38.23
N LEU A 13 4.38 -37.69 -38.76
CA LEU A 13 3.30 -36.82 -38.30
C LEU A 13 2.86 -37.20 -36.89
N ILE A 14 2.76 -38.49 -36.58
CA ILE A 14 2.46 -39.01 -35.24
C ILE A 14 3.61 -38.68 -34.30
N ALA A 15 4.88 -38.83 -34.68
CA ALA A 15 6.02 -38.45 -33.85
C ALA A 15 6.07 -36.94 -33.58
N LEU A 16 5.79 -36.11 -34.58
CA LEU A 16 5.63 -34.66 -34.43
C LEU A 16 4.43 -34.32 -33.53
N PHE A 17 3.27 -34.94 -33.74
CA PHE A 17 2.09 -34.76 -32.87
C PHE A 17 2.34 -35.28 -31.45
N SER A 18 3.12 -36.35 -31.29
CA SER A 18 3.49 -36.91 -29.99
C SER A 18 4.43 -35.94 -29.26
N LEU A 19 5.35 -35.28 -29.97
CA LEU A 19 6.18 -34.20 -29.43
C LEU A 19 5.34 -32.97 -29.02
N PHE A 20 4.19 -32.73 -29.67
CA PHE A 20 3.23 -31.69 -29.27
C PHE A 20 2.25 -32.11 -28.15
N ILE A 21 2.05 -33.41 -27.89
CA ILE A 21 1.02 -33.92 -26.96
C ILE A 21 1.62 -34.53 -25.69
N SER A 22 2.85 -35.04 -25.74
CA SER A 22 3.53 -35.54 -24.55
C SER A 22 4.09 -34.37 -23.73
N ASN A 23 3.29 -33.90 -22.77
CA ASN A 23 3.67 -33.06 -21.63
C ASN A 23 3.91 -31.55 -21.86
N THR A 24 3.26 -30.91 -22.84
CA THR A 24 2.88 -29.51 -22.62
C THR A 24 1.62 -29.48 -21.75
N SER A 25 1.77 -29.84 -20.46
CA SER A 25 1.25 -28.90 -19.47
C SER A 25 1.83 -27.57 -19.92
N PHE A 26 1.01 -26.62 -20.39
CA PHE A 26 1.49 -25.26 -20.56
C PHE A 26 1.86 -24.80 -19.15
N ALA A 27 3.07 -25.19 -18.72
CA ALA A 27 3.65 -24.79 -17.47
C ALA A 27 3.68 -23.28 -17.56
N ASP A 28 2.93 -22.65 -16.65
CA ASP A 28 2.85 -21.20 -16.61
C ASP A 28 4.28 -20.69 -16.44
N SER A 29 4.85 -20.11 -17.49
CA SER A 29 6.24 -19.65 -17.49
C SER A 29 6.49 -18.66 -16.36
N ASN A 30 5.45 -17.97 -15.89
CA ASN A 30 5.54 -17.12 -14.70
C ASN A 30 5.73 -17.94 -13.43
N GLN A 31 4.96 -19.02 -13.27
CA GLN A 31 5.06 -19.90 -12.11
C GLN A 31 6.40 -20.64 -12.10
N ASP A 32 6.86 -21.15 -13.24
CA ASP A 32 8.16 -21.79 -13.38
C ASP A 32 9.30 -20.80 -13.07
N LEU A 33 9.19 -19.56 -13.53
CA LEU A 33 10.18 -18.52 -13.22
C LEU A 33 10.19 -18.19 -11.72
N LEU A 34 9.03 -18.08 -11.07
CA LEU A 34 8.95 -17.85 -9.62
C LEU A 34 9.60 -18.99 -8.82
N VAL A 35 9.44 -20.24 -9.24
CA VAL A 35 10.13 -21.39 -8.64
C VAL A 35 11.64 -21.27 -8.84
N ALA A 36 12.10 -21.00 -10.06
CA ALA A 36 13.53 -20.85 -10.35
C ALA A 36 14.17 -19.68 -9.58
N ILE A 37 13.44 -18.57 -9.40
CA ILE A 37 13.85 -17.43 -8.56
C ILE A 37 14.04 -17.88 -7.11
N GLY A 38 13.07 -18.61 -6.56
CA GLY A 38 13.13 -19.05 -5.16
C GLY A 38 14.23 -20.06 -4.87
N GLU A 39 14.47 -20.96 -5.83
CA GLU A 39 15.58 -21.92 -5.76
C GLU A 39 16.93 -21.28 -6.10
N ASN A 40 16.95 -20.02 -6.55
CA ASN A 40 18.13 -19.36 -7.11
C ASN A 40 18.79 -20.14 -8.26
N ASN A 41 17.98 -20.82 -9.07
CA ASN A 41 18.43 -21.61 -10.21
C ASN A 41 18.64 -20.70 -11.45
N ILE A 42 19.83 -20.11 -11.54
CA ILE A 42 20.21 -19.12 -12.58
C ILE A 42 20.02 -19.68 -14.00
N ASP A 43 20.45 -20.93 -14.24
CA ASP A 43 20.38 -21.54 -15.57
C ASP A 43 18.94 -21.76 -16.01
N ARG A 44 18.09 -22.28 -15.12
CA ARG A 44 16.66 -22.48 -15.42
C ARG A 44 15.93 -21.15 -15.62
N ALA A 45 16.19 -20.16 -14.77
CA ALA A 45 15.62 -18.83 -14.94
C ALA A 45 16.04 -18.20 -16.29
N ARG A 46 17.31 -18.35 -16.68
CA ARG A 46 17.82 -17.84 -17.96
C ARG A 46 17.12 -18.49 -19.15
N GLU A 47 16.94 -19.82 -19.11
CA GLU A 47 16.21 -20.57 -20.14
C GLU A 47 14.76 -20.08 -20.25
N ILE A 48 14.05 -19.93 -19.12
CA ILE A 48 12.66 -19.47 -19.10
C ILE A 48 12.55 -18.03 -19.63
N LEU A 49 13.46 -17.13 -19.24
CA LEU A 49 13.47 -15.75 -19.74
C LEU A 49 13.75 -15.66 -21.25
N GLN A 50 14.48 -16.62 -21.79
CA GLN A 50 14.85 -16.65 -23.21
C GLN A 50 13.76 -17.27 -24.10
N TYR A 51 13.09 -18.33 -23.63
CA TYR A 51 12.19 -19.13 -24.46
C TYR A 51 10.74 -19.18 -23.97
N GLY A 52 10.48 -18.80 -22.72
CA GLY A 52 9.14 -18.81 -22.10
C GLY A 52 8.36 -17.52 -22.32
N GLU A 53 7.03 -17.62 -22.26
CA GLU A 53 6.13 -16.47 -22.31
C GLU A 53 5.95 -15.85 -20.92
N VAL A 54 6.97 -15.12 -20.46
CA VAL A 54 6.95 -14.45 -19.15
C VAL A 54 6.25 -13.08 -19.26
N ASN A 55 5.25 -12.87 -18.42
CA ASN A 55 4.58 -11.59 -18.23
C ASN A 55 4.71 -11.13 -16.77
N PHE A 56 5.73 -10.32 -16.52
CA PHE A 56 5.98 -9.77 -15.19
C PHE A 56 4.79 -9.00 -14.60
N GLN A 57 3.89 -8.44 -15.42
CA GLN A 57 2.71 -7.71 -14.92
C GLN A 57 1.72 -8.60 -14.17
N LYS A 58 1.80 -9.92 -14.34
CA LYS A 58 0.99 -10.90 -13.60
C LYS A 58 1.61 -11.33 -12.27
N MET A 59 2.79 -10.82 -11.93
CA MET A 59 3.51 -11.18 -10.70
C MET A 59 3.33 -10.10 -9.65
N ASP A 60 2.42 -10.31 -8.70
CA ASP A 60 2.17 -9.37 -7.60
C ASP A 60 3.06 -9.61 -6.36
N TRP A 61 3.66 -10.78 -6.26
CA TRP A 61 4.51 -11.18 -5.14
C TRP A 61 5.53 -12.23 -5.57
N LEU A 62 6.63 -12.33 -4.83
CA LEU A 62 7.53 -13.49 -4.89
C LEU A 62 7.00 -14.55 -3.91
N ARG A 63 6.43 -15.66 -4.42
CA ARG A 63 5.93 -16.79 -3.59
C ARG A 63 7.05 -17.72 -3.09
N SER A 64 8.24 -17.20 -2.85
CA SER A 64 9.38 -18.02 -2.41
C SER A 64 9.57 -17.90 -0.90
N ASP A 65 10.21 -18.90 -0.33
CA ASP A 65 10.83 -18.92 0.99
C ASP A 65 12.10 -18.06 1.10
N LYS A 66 12.66 -17.59 -0.03
CA LYS A 66 13.89 -16.78 -0.09
C LYS A 66 13.79 -15.63 -1.11
N LEU A 67 14.57 -14.59 -0.85
CA LEU A 67 14.81 -13.54 -1.84
C LEU A 67 15.75 -14.05 -2.96
N PRO A 68 15.63 -13.52 -4.20
CA PRO A 68 16.62 -13.78 -5.23
C PRO A 68 18.00 -13.32 -4.74
N SER A 69 19.01 -14.10 -5.05
CA SER A 69 20.41 -13.71 -4.90
C SER A 69 20.71 -12.48 -5.77
N ARG A 70 21.84 -11.84 -5.50
CA ARG A 70 22.33 -10.73 -6.33
C ARG A 70 22.46 -11.12 -7.79
N GLU A 71 23.04 -12.29 -8.08
CA GLU A 71 23.22 -12.79 -9.45
C GLU A 71 21.88 -13.05 -10.15
N MET A 72 20.91 -13.64 -9.45
CA MET A 72 19.55 -13.83 -9.97
C MET A 72 18.89 -12.48 -10.27
N SER A 73 19.05 -11.50 -9.37
CA SER A 73 18.50 -10.16 -9.53
C SER A 73 19.12 -9.43 -10.73
N GLU A 74 20.44 -9.54 -10.91
CA GLU A 74 21.13 -9.00 -12.08
C GLU A 74 20.65 -9.67 -13.37
N LEU A 75 20.46 -11.00 -13.38
CA LEU A 75 19.86 -11.70 -14.51
C LEU A 75 18.46 -11.16 -14.84
N LEU A 76 17.57 -11.02 -13.85
CA LEU A 76 16.19 -10.55 -14.08
C LEU A 76 16.16 -9.12 -14.63
N LEU A 77 17.06 -8.25 -14.18
CA LEU A 77 17.11 -6.83 -14.56
C LEU A 77 17.81 -6.61 -15.92
N GLU A 78 18.76 -7.47 -16.29
CA GLU A 78 19.63 -7.24 -17.44
C GLU A 78 19.40 -8.18 -18.63
N ASN A 79 18.59 -9.24 -18.47
CA ASN A 79 18.35 -10.24 -19.50
C ASN A 79 17.98 -9.62 -20.86
N GLN A 80 18.67 -10.00 -21.93
CA GLN A 80 18.48 -9.38 -23.24
C GLN A 80 17.13 -9.70 -23.91
N TYR A 81 16.42 -10.74 -23.48
CA TYR A 81 15.19 -11.22 -24.10
C TYR A 81 13.95 -10.72 -23.39
N ASN A 82 13.91 -10.84 -22.05
CA ASN A 82 12.78 -10.41 -21.24
C ASN A 82 13.28 -9.83 -19.91
N LYS A 83 13.07 -8.52 -19.71
CA LYS A 83 13.58 -7.78 -18.54
C LYS A 83 12.47 -7.49 -17.56
N LEU A 84 12.77 -7.71 -16.29
CA LEU A 84 11.98 -7.16 -15.20
C LEU A 84 12.31 -5.67 -15.06
N GLY A 85 11.28 -4.82 -15.17
CA GLY A 85 11.44 -3.38 -14.96
C GLY A 85 11.86 -3.05 -13.52
N LEU A 86 12.71 -2.04 -13.34
CA LEU A 86 13.29 -1.65 -12.04
C LEU A 86 12.23 -1.34 -10.98
N GLU A 87 11.17 -0.65 -11.34
CA GLU A 87 10.08 -0.28 -10.41
C GLU A 87 9.36 -1.53 -9.90
N ARG A 88 9.09 -2.48 -10.81
CA ARG A 88 8.43 -3.74 -10.45
C ARG A 88 9.35 -4.67 -9.68
N PHE A 89 10.64 -4.70 -10.01
CA PHE A 89 11.64 -5.37 -9.20
C PHE A 89 11.63 -4.82 -7.77
N LEU A 90 11.71 -3.50 -7.60
CA LEU A 90 11.67 -2.87 -6.28
C LEU A 90 10.40 -3.25 -5.51
N GLY A 91 9.24 -3.18 -6.16
CA GLY A 91 7.96 -3.59 -5.59
C GLY A 91 7.94 -5.06 -5.14
N LEU A 92 8.46 -5.97 -5.96
CA LEU A 92 8.52 -7.41 -5.65
C LEU A 92 9.48 -7.73 -4.48
N ILE A 93 10.64 -7.05 -4.42
CA ILE A 93 11.61 -7.22 -3.33
C ILE A 93 11.05 -6.70 -2.01
N VAL A 94 10.42 -5.51 -2.02
CA VAL A 94 9.87 -4.89 -0.79
C VAL A 94 8.54 -5.53 -0.37
N GLY A 95 7.72 -5.95 -1.33
CA GLY A 95 6.45 -6.67 -1.14
C GLY A 95 6.58 -8.16 -0.86
N TYR A 96 7.81 -8.68 -0.74
CA TYR A 96 8.06 -10.06 -0.34
C TYR A 96 7.34 -10.39 0.99
N ASN A 97 6.49 -11.43 0.97
CA ASN A 97 5.57 -11.71 2.06
C ASN A 97 6.27 -12.43 3.22
N TYR A 98 6.17 -11.81 4.41
CA TYR A 98 7.01 -12.04 5.57
C TYR A 98 6.29 -12.85 6.65
N LEU A 99 5.58 -13.93 6.26
CA LEU A 99 4.75 -14.62 7.25
C LEU A 99 5.57 -15.30 8.37
N GLU A 100 6.88 -15.55 8.22
CA GLU A 100 7.65 -16.22 9.30
C GLU A 100 9.14 -15.85 9.52
N TYR A 101 9.83 -15.04 8.70
CA TYR A 101 11.31 -15.02 8.76
C TYR A 101 11.96 -13.63 8.79
N ARG A 102 12.33 -13.20 10.01
CA ARG A 102 13.18 -12.01 10.30
C ARG A 102 14.59 -12.03 9.69
N LYS A 103 14.92 -13.01 8.84
CA LYS A 103 16.28 -13.42 8.49
C LYS A 103 16.83 -12.77 7.21
N GLU A 104 15.99 -12.11 6.42
CA GLU A 104 16.37 -11.62 5.08
C GLU A 104 16.36 -10.09 4.97
N GLU A 105 16.28 -9.33 6.08
CA GLU A 105 16.26 -7.85 6.01
C GLU A 105 17.50 -7.29 5.33
N ASP A 106 18.69 -7.83 5.62
CA ASP A 106 19.94 -7.32 5.04
C ASP A 106 20.04 -7.64 3.54
N ALA A 107 19.63 -8.86 3.12
CA ALA A 107 19.52 -9.20 1.71
C ALA A 107 18.51 -8.28 0.99
N GLN A 108 17.36 -7.99 1.62
CA GLN A 108 16.38 -7.06 1.06
C GLN A 108 16.98 -5.66 0.87
N LYS A 109 17.70 -5.14 1.87
CA LYS A 109 18.38 -3.83 1.78
C LYS A 109 19.40 -3.81 0.65
N GLU A 110 20.20 -4.86 0.49
CA GLU A 110 21.18 -4.97 -0.59
C GLU A 110 20.52 -4.91 -1.98
N LEU A 111 19.39 -5.59 -2.16
CA LEU A 111 18.65 -5.58 -3.42
C LEU A 111 17.95 -4.25 -3.70
N VAL A 112 17.44 -3.57 -2.66
CA VAL A 112 16.93 -2.21 -2.77
C VAL A 112 18.04 -1.24 -3.21
N ILE A 113 19.23 -1.35 -2.61
CA ILE A 113 20.41 -0.57 -3.03
C ILE A 113 20.78 -0.87 -4.48
N LEU A 114 20.75 -2.15 -4.89
CA LEU A 114 21.00 -2.54 -6.28
C LEU A 114 20.01 -1.86 -7.25
N ALA A 115 18.72 -1.81 -6.91
CA ALA A 115 17.71 -1.14 -7.72
C ALA A 115 17.98 0.37 -7.87
N LEU A 116 18.38 1.03 -6.78
CA LEU A 116 18.77 2.45 -6.76
C LEU A 116 20.03 2.70 -7.60
N GLN A 117 21.06 1.86 -7.46
CA GLN A 117 22.29 1.93 -8.26
C GLN A 117 22.02 1.76 -9.77
N LYS A 118 21.01 0.98 -10.13
CA LYS A 118 20.57 0.81 -11.52
C LYS A 118 19.61 1.92 -12.00
N GLY A 119 19.28 2.90 -11.15
CA GLY A 119 18.56 4.11 -11.52
C GLY A 119 17.04 4.03 -11.35
N VAL A 120 16.52 3.18 -10.44
CA VAL A 120 15.09 3.27 -10.09
C VAL A 120 14.79 4.63 -9.46
N ASN A 121 13.62 5.21 -9.76
CA ASN A 121 13.21 6.48 -9.17
C ASN A 121 13.06 6.34 -7.64
N PRO A 122 13.84 7.06 -6.82
CA PRO A 122 13.83 6.90 -5.36
C PRO A 122 12.50 7.34 -4.72
N ASN A 123 11.68 8.14 -5.42
CA ASN A 123 10.33 8.49 -4.95
C ASN A 123 9.41 7.25 -4.84
N ILE A 124 9.68 6.19 -5.60
CA ILE A 124 8.93 4.93 -5.50
C ILE A 124 9.27 4.23 -4.18
N LEU A 125 10.54 4.18 -3.79
CA LEU A 125 10.92 3.64 -2.48
C LEU A 125 10.30 4.45 -1.34
N LEU A 126 10.27 5.78 -1.47
CA LEU A 126 9.63 6.67 -0.50
C LEU A 126 8.12 6.39 -0.38
N ASP A 127 7.39 6.26 -1.50
CA ASP A 127 5.96 5.88 -1.51
C ASP A 127 5.76 4.53 -0.82
N ILE A 128 6.54 3.52 -1.18
CA ILE A 128 6.41 2.17 -0.61
C ILE A 128 6.65 2.18 0.91
N ALA A 129 7.67 2.91 1.37
CA ALA A 129 8.02 2.93 2.79
C ALA A 129 6.95 3.62 3.65
N ILE A 130 6.30 4.67 3.13
CA ILE A 130 5.23 5.39 3.82
C ILE A 130 3.92 4.61 3.78
N GLU A 131 3.53 4.12 2.61
CA GLU A 131 2.26 3.42 2.39
C GLU A 131 2.28 1.99 2.92
N ARG A 132 3.48 1.43 3.13
CA ARG A 132 3.69 -0.02 3.35
C ARG A 132 2.98 -0.85 2.29
N GLY A 133 3.13 -0.42 1.05
CA GLY A 133 2.55 -1.09 -0.08
C GLY A 133 3.04 -0.48 -1.37
N TRP A 134 3.04 -1.27 -2.44
CA TRP A 134 3.50 -0.82 -3.75
C TRP A 134 2.37 -0.95 -4.77
N LYS A 135 2.33 -0.03 -5.74
CA LYS A 135 1.33 -0.05 -6.82
C LYS A 135 1.75 -1.13 -7.85
N SER A 136 1.17 -2.33 -7.75
CA SER A 136 1.46 -3.40 -8.71
C SER A 136 0.78 -3.19 -10.05
N THR A 137 -0.34 -2.48 -10.06
CA THR A 137 -0.96 -1.94 -11.27
C THR A 137 -1.47 -0.53 -10.96
N PRO A 138 -1.96 0.24 -11.96
CA PRO A 138 -2.59 1.53 -11.67
C PRO A 138 -3.83 1.42 -10.77
N GLN A 139 -4.45 0.23 -10.68
CA GLN A 139 -5.65 -0.02 -9.87
C GLN A 139 -5.38 -0.87 -8.62
N THR A 140 -4.23 -1.56 -8.56
CA THR A 140 -3.94 -2.55 -7.51
C THR A 140 -2.74 -2.11 -6.70
N ARG A 141 -2.91 -2.02 -5.38
CA ARG A 141 -1.81 -1.85 -4.43
C ARG A 141 -1.64 -3.16 -3.65
N VAL A 142 -0.41 -3.62 -3.54
CA VAL A 142 -0.05 -4.82 -2.78
C VAL A 142 0.62 -4.38 -1.48
N GLY A 143 0.14 -4.88 -0.35
CA GLY A 143 0.69 -4.59 0.97
C GLY A 143 2.11 -5.16 1.15
N CYS A 144 2.97 -4.39 1.80
CA CYS A 144 4.33 -4.77 2.18
C CYS A 144 4.40 -4.94 3.70
N HIS A 145 4.95 -6.06 4.17
CA HIS A 145 5.18 -6.29 5.59
C HIS A 145 6.48 -5.64 6.06
N LEU A 146 6.53 -4.30 6.08
CA LEU A 146 7.67 -3.54 6.59
C LEU A 146 7.56 -3.36 8.11
N SER A 147 8.66 -3.56 8.84
CA SER A 147 8.77 -3.13 10.24
C SER A 147 8.97 -1.60 10.32
N ASP A 148 8.67 -0.98 11.47
CA ASP A 148 8.87 0.47 11.67
C ASP A 148 10.33 0.88 11.43
N SER A 149 11.29 0.07 11.89
CA SER A 149 12.72 0.32 11.68
C SER A 149 13.14 0.22 10.21
N LEU A 150 12.57 -0.73 9.48
CA LEU A 150 12.91 -0.94 8.07
C LEU A 150 12.26 0.11 7.16
N ALA A 151 11.03 0.51 7.47
CA ALA A 151 10.38 1.65 6.83
C ALA A 151 11.18 2.94 7.07
N GLU A 152 11.63 3.20 8.31
CA GLU A 152 12.51 4.35 8.62
C GLU A 152 13.79 4.32 7.79
N TYR A 153 14.45 3.16 7.72
CA TYR A 153 15.66 2.98 6.90
C TYR A 153 15.40 3.32 5.43
N TYR A 154 14.35 2.77 4.81
CA TYR A 154 14.05 3.00 3.39
C TYR A 154 13.62 4.44 3.10
N MET A 155 12.91 5.10 4.00
CA MET A 155 12.60 6.52 3.85
C MET A 155 13.88 7.37 3.84
N LEU A 156 14.78 7.16 4.81
CA LEU A 156 16.05 7.90 4.87
C LEU A 156 16.93 7.63 3.65
N LEU A 157 16.98 6.37 3.20
CA LEU A 157 17.69 5.99 1.97
C LEU A 157 17.11 6.71 0.76
N ALA A 158 15.79 6.67 0.56
CA ALA A 158 15.13 7.34 -0.55
C ALA A 158 15.41 8.86 -0.56
N LEU A 159 15.33 9.52 0.60
CA LEU A 159 15.64 10.94 0.74
C LEU A 159 17.12 11.24 0.41
N SER A 160 18.04 10.38 0.83
CA SER A 160 19.47 10.53 0.51
C SER A 160 19.76 10.40 -0.98
N GLU A 161 18.95 9.62 -1.70
CA GLU A 161 18.99 9.47 -3.17
C GLU A 161 18.20 10.58 -3.90
N GLY A 162 17.67 11.57 -3.18
CA GLY A 162 17.02 12.75 -3.77
C GLY A 162 15.50 12.63 -3.94
N ALA A 163 14.84 11.65 -3.32
CA ALA A 163 13.38 11.63 -3.23
C ALA A 163 12.85 12.85 -2.49
N LYS A 164 11.61 13.25 -2.81
CA LYS A 164 10.93 14.38 -2.19
C LYS A 164 9.50 14.00 -1.85
N PHE A 165 9.04 14.41 -0.68
CA PHE A 165 7.65 14.24 -0.27
C PHE A 165 6.66 14.93 -1.23
N SER A 166 7.06 16.04 -1.87
CA SER A 166 6.25 16.73 -2.88
C SER A 166 6.01 15.94 -4.17
N ASN A 167 6.75 14.84 -4.37
CA ASN A 167 6.72 14.06 -5.61
C ASN A 167 5.99 12.72 -5.45
N ILE A 168 5.43 12.46 -4.27
CA ILE A 168 4.65 11.26 -3.99
C ILE A 168 3.19 11.62 -3.74
N GLU A 169 2.29 10.74 -4.15
CA GLU A 169 0.86 10.86 -3.88
C GLU A 169 0.50 9.79 -2.86
N ILE A 170 0.40 10.22 -1.60
CA ILE A 170 0.02 9.35 -0.49
C ILE A 170 -1.44 8.95 -0.64
N GLY A 171 -1.65 7.65 -0.74
CA GLY A 171 -2.94 7.01 -0.81
C GLY A 171 -3.73 7.18 0.48
N PRO A 172 -5.05 6.95 0.41
CA PRO A 172 -5.94 7.21 1.53
C PRO A 172 -5.82 6.16 2.65
N ASN A 173 -5.13 5.03 2.39
CA ASN A 173 -4.85 3.96 3.36
C ASN A 173 -3.50 4.12 4.06
N ALA A 174 -2.78 5.22 3.85
CA ALA A 174 -1.52 5.47 4.54
C ALA A 174 -1.76 5.81 6.01
N TYR A 175 -1.00 5.17 6.89
CA TYR A 175 -1.03 5.41 8.32
C TYR A 175 0.40 5.67 8.81
N PRO A 176 0.60 6.52 9.84
CA PRO A 176 1.92 6.89 10.32
C PRO A 176 2.43 5.78 11.24
N CYS A 177 2.80 4.64 10.65
CA CYS A 177 3.62 3.64 11.31
C CYS A 177 5.10 4.04 11.36
N ALA A 178 5.36 5.34 11.46
CA ALA A 178 6.67 5.96 11.59
C ALA A 178 6.94 6.25 13.07
N THR A 179 8.22 6.26 13.47
CA THR A 179 8.63 6.79 14.77
C THR A 179 8.35 8.31 14.82
N LEU A 180 8.18 8.90 16.01
CA LEU A 180 8.02 10.37 16.12
C LEU A 180 9.21 11.13 15.49
N LYS A 181 10.41 10.54 15.58
CA LYS A 181 11.61 11.06 14.92
C LYS A 181 11.42 11.16 13.41
N LEU A 182 10.95 10.08 12.77
CA LEU A 182 10.75 10.05 11.34
C LEU A 182 9.63 11.00 10.90
N ILE A 183 8.57 11.14 11.70
CA ILE A 183 7.52 12.14 11.46
C ILE A 183 8.10 13.56 11.50
N GLY A 184 8.98 13.85 12.47
CA GLY A 184 9.74 15.10 12.49
C GLY A 184 10.52 15.33 11.20
N ILE A 185 11.25 14.31 10.73
CA ILE A 185 12.00 14.37 9.46
C ILE A 185 11.07 14.62 8.26
N MET A 186 9.90 13.98 8.21
CA MET A 186 8.92 14.23 7.14
C MET A 186 8.51 15.71 7.13
N LEU A 187 8.08 16.22 8.29
CA LEU A 187 7.60 17.59 8.43
C LEU A 187 8.72 18.62 8.15
N ASP A 188 9.94 18.35 8.59
CA ASP A 188 11.13 19.17 8.31
C ASP A 188 11.47 19.20 6.80
N ASN A 189 11.13 18.14 6.07
CA ASN A 189 11.33 18.03 4.62
C ASN A 189 10.06 18.39 3.82
N HIS A 190 9.27 19.33 4.35
CA HIS A 190 8.10 19.91 3.67
C HIS A 190 6.97 18.92 3.38
N PHE A 191 6.84 17.85 4.18
CA PHE A 191 5.62 17.07 4.20
C PHE A 191 4.44 17.92 4.70
N ASP A 192 3.26 17.76 4.09
CA ASP A 192 2.07 18.53 4.48
C ASP A 192 1.66 18.16 5.93
N PRO A 193 1.70 19.12 6.88
CA PRO A 193 1.33 18.86 8.26
C PRO A 193 -0.16 18.53 8.42
N ASN A 194 -1.05 18.99 7.52
CA ASN A 194 -2.45 18.58 7.52
C ASN A 194 -2.59 17.11 7.12
N LYS A 195 -1.86 16.69 6.08
CA LYS A 195 -1.82 15.28 5.67
C LYS A 195 -1.31 14.37 6.79
N MET A 196 -0.41 14.86 7.63
CA MET A 196 0.06 14.12 8.81
C MET A 196 -1.06 13.90 9.85
N ILE A 197 -1.93 14.89 10.08
CA ILE A 197 -3.12 14.75 10.93
C ILE A 197 -4.07 13.70 10.34
N GLU A 198 -4.31 13.75 9.03
CA GLU A 198 -5.15 12.77 8.34
C GLU A 198 -4.64 11.35 8.53
N MET A 199 -3.35 11.13 8.26
CA MET A 199 -2.69 9.85 8.45
C MET A 199 -2.82 9.38 9.91
N ALA A 200 -2.56 10.24 10.90
CA ALA A 200 -2.63 9.89 12.32
C ALA A 200 -4.01 9.41 12.77
N LEU A 201 -5.06 9.94 12.16
CA LEU A 201 -6.44 9.56 12.44
C LEU A 201 -6.91 8.35 11.61
N ALA A 202 -6.31 8.10 10.45
CA ALA A 202 -6.64 6.98 9.56
C ALA A 202 -6.15 5.60 10.07
N GLU A 203 -5.20 5.56 11.02
CA GLU A 203 -4.67 4.29 11.55
C GLU A 203 -5.80 3.38 12.10
N PRO A 204 -6.00 2.18 11.53
CA PRO A 204 -7.12 1.32 11.90
C PRO A 204 -6.99 0.80 13.33
N PHE A 205 -8.11 0.84 14.05
CA PHE A 205 -8.25 0.31 15.39
C PHE A 205 -8.39 -1.21 15.31
N SER A 206 -7.35 -1.97 15.63
CA SER A 206 -7.56 -3.36 16.04
C SER A 206 -7.88 -3.39 17.53
N THR A 207 -9.15 -3.64 17.87
CA THR A 207 -9.64 -3.85 19.25
C THR A 207 -8.99 -5.05 19.95
N TYR A 208 -8.21 -5.84 19.23
CA TYR A 208 -7.57 -7.08 19.70
C TYR A 208 -6.08 -6.95 20.03
N ALA A 209 -5.47 -5.77 19.87
CA ALA A 209 -4.04 -5.59 20.15
C ALA A 209 -3.78 -5.05 21.57
N SER A 210 -2.88 -5.69 22.30
CA SER A 210 -2.20 -5.09 23.45
C SER A 210 -1.54 -3.77 23.02
N GLY A 211 -1.63 -2.72 23.87
CA GLY A 211 -1.00 -1.42 23.60
C GLY A 211 -1.93 -0.31 23.08
N LEU A 212 -3.25 -0.40 23.26
CA LEU A 212 -4.21 0.65 22.90
C LEU A 212 -3.83 2.03 23.47
N GLU A 213 -3.46 2.11 24.75
CA GLU A 213 -3.01 3.37 25.36
C GLU A 213 -1.74 3.94 24.71
N SER A 214 -0.83 3.06 24.30
CA SER A 214 0.40 3.44 23.59
C SER A 214 0.08 4.02 22.20
N ARG A 215 -0.89 3.43 21.48
CA ARG A 215 -1.35 3.94 20.17
C ARG A 215 -2.04 5.29 20.28
N LEU A 216 -2.95 5.47 21.25
CA LEU A 216 -3.60 6.77 21.51
C LEU A 216 -2.57 7.84 21.89
N SER A 217 -1.60 7.48 22.71
CA SER A 217 -0.51 8.38 23.09
C SER A 217 0.36 8.75 21.89
N LYS A 218 0.69 7.78 21.03
CA LYS A 218 1.43 8.01 19.79
C LYS A 218 0.66 8.94 18.87
N ARG A 219 -0.61 8.66 18.57
CA ARG A 219 -1.49 9.50 17.74
C ARG A 219 -1.51 10.94 18.24
N LYS A 220 -1.74 11.15 19.54
CA LYS A 220 -1.71 12.50 20.13
C LYS A 220 -0.36 13.19 19.96
N ALA A 221 0.74 12.46 20.11
CA ALA A 221 2.07 13.01 19.90
C ALA A 221 2.30 13.40 18.43
N VAL A 222 1.85 12.57 17.47
CA VAL A 222 1.89 12.90 16.03
C VAL A 222 1.08 14.16 15.72
N ILE A 223 -0.15 14.23 16.21
CA ILE A 223 -1.04 15.37 15.97
C ILE A 223 -0.46 16.65 16.58
N ASN A 224 0.05 16.60 17.82
CA ASN A 224 0.70 17.77 18.43
C ASN A 224 1.90 18.23 17.62
N LEU A 225 2.75 17.30 17.17
CA LEU A 225 3.91 17.63 16.36
C LEU A 225 3.49 18.29 15.02
N ALA A 226 2.45 17.77 14.36
CA ALA A 226 1.91 18.37 13.15
C ALA A 226 1.36 19.79 13.39
N LEU A 227 0.63 20.00 14.49
CA LEU A 227 0.12 21.32 14.88
C LEU A 227 1.25 22.30 15.24
N ASP A 228 2.32 21.83 15.88
CA ASP A 228 3.52 22.62 16.16
C ASP A 228 4.24 23.01 14.85
N MET A 229 4.14 22.15 13.83
CA MET A 229 4.62 22.36 12.46
C MET A 229 3.61 23.09 11.55
N LYS A 230 2.68 23.86 12.13
CA LYS A 230 1.72 24.72 11.43
C LYS A 230 0.63 24.00 10.63
N ALA A 231 0.23 22.78 11.03
CA ALA A 231 -1.05 22.24 10.57
C ALA A 231 -2.20 23.21 10.91
N ASP A 232 -3.21 23.28 10.05
CA ASP A 232 -4.43 24.03 10.31
C ASP A 232 -5.26 23.29 11.38
N PRO A 233 -5.46 23.88 12.57
CA PRO A 233 -6.22 23.24 13.63
C PRO A 233 -7.71 23.03 13.26
N ASN A 234 -8.23 23.75 12.26
CA ASN A 234 -9.59 23.51 11.76
C ASN A 234 -9.72 22.16 11.05
N VAL A 235 -8.65 21.65 10.42
CA VAL A 235 -8.63 20.29 9.84
C VAL A 235 -8.85 19.24 10.92
N LEU A 236 -8.13 19.35 12.04
CA LEU A 236 -8.33 18.46 13.19
C LEU A 236 -9.75 18.57 13.76
N LEU A 237 -10.26 19.81 13.92
CA LEU A 237 -11.60 20.04 14.44
C LEU A 237 -12.66 19.42 13.53
N GLU A 238 -12.56 19.65 12.22
CA GLU A 238 -13.48 19.11 11.22
C GLU A 238 -13.50 17.59 11.25
N MET A 239 -12.33 16.94 11.25
CA MET A 239 -12.22 15.48 11.29
C MET A 239 -12.75 14.89 12.60
N ALA A 240 -12.43 15.50 13.75
CA ALA A 240 -12.92 15.03 15.05
C ALA A 240 -14.44 15.17 15.18
N VAL A 241 -15.01 16.29 14.73
CA VAL A 241 -16.46 16.50 14.72
C VAL A 241 -17.14 15.56 13.73
N ASN A 242 -16.54 15.33 12.56
CA ASN A 242 -17.11 14.48 11.53
C ASN A 242 -16.98 12.97 11.82
N LYS A 243 -15.98 12.56 12.60
CA LYS A 243 -15.55 11.16 12.71
C LYS A 243 -15.33 10.49 11.35
N CYS A 244 -15.01 11.29 10.34
CA CYS A 244 -14.67 10.80 9.01
C CYS A 244 -13.71 11.78 8.34
N HIS A 245 -13.00 11.25 7.36
CA HIS A 245 -12.13 12.02 6.48
C HIS A 245 -12.63 11.89 5.04
N PHE A 246 -12.76 13.02 4.36
CA PHE A 246 -13.11 13.09 2.94
C PHE A 246 -11.84 13.29 2.14
N THR A 247 -11.38 12.24 1.47
CA THR A 247 -10.43 12.40 0.36
C THR A 247 -11.22 12.50 -0.94
N GLU A 248 -10.61 13.06 -1.99
CA GLU A 248 -11.17 13.09 -3.35
C GLU A 248 -11.56 11.70 -3.90
N ARG A 249 -11.12 10.61 -3.25
CA ARG A 249 -11.31 9.23 -3.73
C ARG A 249 -12.12 8.34 -2.78
N VAL A 250 -12.17 8.65 -1.48
CA VAL A 250 -12.75 7.77 -0.43
C VAL A 250 -13.22 8.57 0.80
N THR A 251 -14.36 8.18 1.38
CA THR A 251 -14.73 8.54 2.77
C THR A 251 -14.20 7.47 3.73
N HIS A 252 -13.28 7.82 4.62
CA HIS A 252 -12.82 6.90 5.68
C HIS A 252 -13.51 7.26 7.01
N ILE A 253 -14.21 6.30 7.61
CA ILE A 253 -14.73 6.44 8.97
C ILE A 253 -13.54 6.36 9.93
N LEU A 254 -13.40 7.38 10.77
CA LEU A 254 -12.41 7.40 11.84
C LEU A 254 -12.99 6.61 13.01
N CYS A 255 -12.31 5.56 13.44
CA CYS A 255 -12.77 4.73 14.56
C CYS A 255 -12.50 5.37 15.94
N ILE A 256 -12.71 6.68 16.12
CA ILE A 256 -12.47 7.39 17.40
C ILE A 256 -13.65 7.26 18.38
N ASP A 257 -13.36 6.94 19.64
CA ASP A 257 -14.36 6.89 20.70
C ASP A 257 -14.80 8.30 21.16
N LYS A 258 -15.81 8.39 22.04
CA LYS A 258 -16.32 9.70 22.53
C LYS A 258 -15.27 10.47 23.34
N LYS A 259 -14.47 9.80 24.18
CA LYS A 259 -13.46 10.44 25.02
C LYS A 259 -12.34 11.01 24.17
N GLU A 260 -11.86 10.24 23.20
CA GLU A 260 -10.86 10.69 22.24
C GLU A 260 -11.41 11.84 21.39
N GLN A 261 -12.65 11.75 20.91
CA GLN A 261 -13.30 12.83 20.17
C GLN A 261 -13.30 14.15 20.97
N ASP A 262 -13.72 14.11 22.24
CA ASP A 262 -13.74 15.29 23.11
C ASP A 262 -12.33 15.87 23.31
N GLU A 263 -11.32 15.01 23.46
CA GLU A 263 -9.93 15.44 23.61
C GLU A 263 -9.36 16.07 22.34
N LEU A 264 -9.65 15.51 21.17
CA LEU A 264 -9.22 16.07 19.88
C LEU A 264 -9.90 17.42 19.59
N ILE A 265 -11.19 17.56 19.91
CA ILE A 265 -11.90 18.85 19.81
C ILE A 265 -11.25 19.89 20.71
N LYS A 266 -11.00 19.56 22.00
CA LYS A 266 -10.33 20.47 22.93
C LYS A 266 -8.94 20.86 22.44
N MET A 267 -8.19 19.90 21.89
CA MET A 267 -6.87 20.14 21.33
C MET A 267 -6.94 21.14 20.17
N ALA A 268 -7.85 20.94 19.21
CA ALA A 268 -8.02 21.84 18.07
C ALA A 268 -8.41 23.25 18.50
N LEU A 269 -9.39 23.38 19.41
CA LEU A 269 -9.84 24.67 19.93
C LEU A 269 -8.73 25.40 20.69
N ALA A 270 -7.92 24.69 21.48
CA ALA A 270 -6.76 25.27 22.17
C ALA A 270 -5.70 25.82 21.21
N ARG A 271 -5.65 25.31 19.97
CA ARG A 271 -4.80 25.82 18.89
C ARG A 271 -5.48 26.90 18.02
N GLY A 272 -6.69 27.33 18.39
CA GLY A 272 -7.40 28.42 17.72
C GLY A 272 -8.35 27.99 16.59
N ALA A 273 -8.68 26.71 16.47
CA ALA A 273 -9.74 26.25 15.58
C ALA A 273 -11.08 26.90 15.94
N LYS A 274 -11.97 27.05 14.94
CA LYS A 274 -13.29 27.62 15.11
C LYS A 274 -14.34 26.76 14.41
N PHE A 275 -15.46 26.51 15.07
CA PHE A 275 -16.58 25.81 14.45
C PHE A 275 -17.09 26.53 13.19
N SER A 276 -17.06 27.85 13.15
CA SER A 276 -17.42 28.61 11.95
C SER A 276 -16.51 28.41 10.72
N ALA A 277 -15.37 27.74 10.89
CA ALA A 277 -14.41 27.44 9.83
C ALA A 277 -14.48 25.99 9.34
N ILE A 278 -15.37 25.15 9.90
CA ILE A 278 -15.50 23.74 9.51
C ILE A 278 -16.81 23.46 8.79
N ARG A 279 -16.83 22.36 8.04
CA ARG A 279 -18.02 21.79 7.41
C ARG A 279 -18.45 20.52 8.12
N ILE A 280 -19.75 20.40 8.37
CA ILE A 280 -20.37 19.17 8.85
C ILE A 280 -20.90 18.42 7.64
N VAL A 281 -20.39 17.21 7.42
CA VAL A 281 -20.85 16.35 6.33
C VAL A 281 -21.70 15.21 6.90
N VAL A 282 -22.86 14.99 6.28
CA VAL A 282 -23.82 13.94 6.66
C VAL A 282 -23.74 12.77 5.67
N TYR A 283 -23.56 11.56 6.19
CA TYR A 283 -23.50 10.33 5.40
C TYR A 283 -24.66 9.41 5.78
N ASN A 284 -25.56 9.11 4.85
CA ASN A 284 -26.71 8.24 5.06
C ASN A 284 -26.52 6.92 4.27
N GLY A 285 -25.65 6.04 4.76
CA GLY A 285 -25.42 4.69 4.22
C GLY A 285 -24.87 3.76 5.32
N SER A 286 -25.65 2.74 5.70
CA SER A 286 -25.50 1.84 6.87
C SER A 286 -24.41 0.76 6.69
N ILE A 287 -23.70 0.27 7.73
CA ILE A 287 -24.01 -1.03 8.43
C ILE A 287 -23.80 -0.99 9.96
N SER A 288 -23.21 0.07 10.51
CA SER A 288 -23.27 0.37 11.95
C SER A 288 -23.51 1.86 12.06
N ASN A 289 -24.54 2.27 12.80
CA ASN A 289 -24.92 3.66 12.89
C ASN A 289 -23.74 4.51 13.44
N PRO A 290 -23.00 5.27 12.61
CA PRO A 290 -21.88 6.08 13.13
C PRO A 290 -22.38 7.27 13.96
N TYR A 291 -23.70 7.45 14.06
CA TYR A 291 -24.36 8.46 14.90
C TYR A 291 -24.41 8.08 16.38
N GLU A 292 -24.07 6.85 16.79
CA GLU A 292 -24.06 6.50 18.21
C GLU A 292 -23.01 7.34 18.96
N GLY A 293 -23.48 8.38 19.66
CA GLY A 293 -22.66 9.31 20.44
C GLY A 293 -22.18 10.59 19.75
N ARG A 294 -22.53 10.86 18.48
CA ARG A 294 -22.07 12.06 17.73
C ARG A 294 -23.07 13.22 17.72
N GLU A 295 -24.37 12.95 17.92
CA GLU A 295 -25.44 13.93 17.69
C GLU A 295 -25.28 15.25 18.46
N GLU A 296 -24.91 15.18 19.74
CA GLU A 296 -24.75 16.35 20.60
C GLU A 296 -23.61 17.26 20.10
N VAL A 297 -22.48 16.65 19.72
CA VAL A 297 -21.29 17.37 19.21
C VAL A 297 -21.62 18.09 17.91
N VAL A 298 -22.36 17.44 17.00
CA VAL A 298 -22.76 18.05 15.73
C VAL A 298 -23.77 19.17 15.93
N LYS A 299 -24.80 18.96 16.77
CA LYS A 299 -25.78 20.01 17.11
C LYS A 299 -25.07 21.24 17.70
N TYR A 300 -24.12 21.00 18.60
CA TYR A 300 -23.31 22.07 19.18
C TYR A 300 -22.47 22.78 18.11
N ALA A 301 -21.73 22.05 17.28
CA ALA A 301 -20.91 22.63 16.22
C ALA A 301 -21.73 23.52 15.26
N ILE A 302 -22.93 23.08 14.87
CA ILE A 302 -23.85 23.88 14.04
C ILE A 302 -24.29 25.14 14.78
N SER A 303 -24.63 25.05 16.06
CA SER A 303 -25.00 26.22 16.87
C SER A 303 -23.87 27.25 17.01
N GLU A 304 -22.62 26.79 16.90
CA GLU A 304 -21.40 27.61 16.91
C GLU A 304 -20.96 28.05 15.50
N GLY A 305 -21.82 27.85 14.49
CA GLY A 305 -21.64 28.39 13.14
C GLY A 305 -20.99 27.46 12.13
N ALA A 306 -20.81 26.16 12.43
CA ALA A 306 -20.34 25.19 11.44
C ALA A 306 -21.32 25.09 10.27
N ILE A 307 -20.77 24.98 9.06
CA ILE A 307 -21.58 24.93 7.83
C ILE A 307 -22.12 23.52 7.66
N TYR A 308 -23.44 23.38 7.62
CA TYR A 308 -24.08 22.12 7.26
C TYR A 308 -23.96 21.86 5.76
N PHE A 309 -23.33 20.75 5.38
CA PHE A 309 -23.18 20.31 3.99
C PHE A 309 -23.87 18.96 3.79
N ASP A 310 -24.93 18.97 2.97
CA ASP A 310 -25.54 17.75 2.42
C ASP A 310 -25.07 17.60 0.96
N PRO A 311 -24.26 16.58 0.62
CA PRO A 311 -23.78 16.33 -0.74
C PRO A 311 -24.91 15.95 -1.71
N GLY A 312 -26.13 15.69 -1.22
CA GLY A 312 -27.26 15.28 -2.03
C GLY A 312 -27.23 13.79 -2.41
N GLU A 313 -28.35 13.28 -2.91
CA GLU A 313 -28.55 11.84 -3.10
C GLU A 313 -27.60 11.20 -4.13
N GLU A 314 -27.28 11.92 -5.20
CA GLU A 314 -26.44 11.40 -6.28
C GLU A 314 -24.97 11.22 -5.85
N GLU A 315 -24.44 12.18 -5.09
CA GLU A 315 -23.08 12.11 -4.57
C GLU A 315 -22.96 11.08 -3.45
N ARG A 316 -23.99 10.94 -2.60
CA ARG A 316 -24.09 9.83 -1.63
C ARG A 316 -24.01 8.46 -2.31
N LYS A 317 -24.75 8.25 -3.40
CA LYS A 317 -24.71 6.99 -4.18
C LYS A 317 -23.34 6.72 -4.80
N LYS A 318 -22.62 7.76 -5.26
CA LYS A 318 -21.25 7.63 -5.77
C LYS A 318 -20.30 7.16 -4.67
N TRP A 319 -20.43 7.73 -3.46
CA TRP A 319 -19.62 7.34 -2.32
C TRP A 319 -19.92 5.92 -1.84
N GLU A 320 -21.20 5.51 -1.80
CA GLU A 320 -21.58 4.13 -1.46
C GLU A 320 -21.00 3.11 -2.43
N GLU A 321 -21.02 3.40 -3.74
CA GLU A 321 -20.44 2.51 -4.74
C GLU A 321 -18.90 2.45 -4.65
N GLN A 322 -18.25 3.58 -4.36
CA GLN A 322 -16.80 3.61 -4.09
C GLN A 322 -16.44 2.81 -2.85
N TRP A 323 -17.21 2.96 -1.76
CA TRP A 323 -17.03 2.19 -0.54
C TRP A 323 -17.20 0.69 -0.76
N ARG A 324 -18.25 0.27 -1.48
CA ARG A 324 -18.49 -1.14 -1.82
C ARG A 324 -17.35 -1.75 -2.64
N LYS A 325 -16.73 -0.98 -3.53
CA LYS A 325 -15.53 -1.42 -4.26
C LYS A 325 -14.32 -1.58 -3.34
N LEU A 326 -14.13 -0.65 -2.41
CA LEU A 326 -13.05 -0.74 -1.42
C LEU A 326 -13.23 -1.90 -0.43
N GLU A 327 -14.46 -2.23 -0.03
CA GLU A 327 -14.73 -3.43 0.77
C GLU A 327 -14.43 -4.71 -0.01
N GLN A 328 -14.68 -4.74 -1.33
CA GLN A 328 -14.30 -5.86 -2.19
C GLN A 328 -12.78 -5.96 -2.33
N ASP A 329 -12.09 -4.83 -2.49
CA ASP A 329 -10.62 -4.79 -2.58
C ASP A 329 -9.95 -5.09 -1.22
N GLN A 330 -10.52 -4.65 -0.09
CA GLN A 330 -10.08 -5.02 1.26
C GLN A 330 -10.41 -6.46 1.62
N CYS A 331 -11.52 -7.03 1.13
CA CYS A 331 -11.77 -8.48 1.23
C CYS A 331 -10.69 -9.29 0.52
N CYS A 332 -10.03 -8.76 -0.52
CA CYS A 332 -8.88 -9.42 -1.13
C CYS A 332 -7.58 -9.31 -0.30
N SER A 333 -7.44 -8.32 0.58
CA SER A 333 -6.30 -8.23 1.52
C SER A 333 -6.58 -8.82 2.91
N THR A 334 -7.85 -9.16 3.22
CA THR A 334 -8.27 -9.72 4.51
C THR A 334 -8.75 -11.17 4.42
N CYS A 335 -8.89 -11.74 3.22
CA CYS A 335 -9.15 -13.17 3.02
C CYS A 335 -7.86 -14.00 3.09
N VAL A 336 -7.25 -14.11 4.27
CA VAL A 336 -6.80 -15.40 4.84
C VAL A 336 -6.79 -15.25 6.37
N ILE A 337 -7.96 -15.31 7.00
CA ILE A 337 -8.11 -15.97 8.31
C ILE A 337 -9.36 -16.83 8.23
N LEU A 338 -9.19 -18.07 7.78
CA LEU A 338 -9.84 -19.23 8.36
C LEU A 338 -8.75 -20.18 8.84
#